data_AF-A0A3D5WFP2-F1
#
_entry.id   AF-A0A3D5WFP2-F1
#
_cell.length_a   1.000
_cell.length_b   1.000
_cell.length_c   1.000
_cell.angle_alpha   90.00
_cell.angle_beta   90.00
_cell.angle_gamma   90.00
#
_symmetry.space_group_name_H-M   'P 1'
#
loop_
_entity.id
_entity.type
_entity.pdbx_description
1 polymer ?
#
loop_
_entity_poly.entity_id
_entity_poly.type
_entity_poly.pdbx_seq_one_letter_code
_entity_poly.pdbx_strand_id
1 'polypeptide(L)'
;MKSAEARYLYCIVDSAERVNFGNIGIEGSEVYTIPYQDLCAVVHNCLSEPYKSEDNEVVKKWAMVHQKVIDTAWERFGTVLPLGFDTIIKGEEGIAPDENMKKWLKDDYENLRQKLAKLKDRAEFGVQVFWDPKIISEGL
;
A
#
# COMPACT_ATOMS: atom_id res chain seq x y z
N MET A 1 24.97 -1.96 9.28
CA MET A 1 23.59 -1.57 8.93
C MET A 1 23.23 -2.35 7.68
N LYS A 2 22.25 -3.26 7.71
CA LYS A 2 21.78 -3.90 6.47
C LYS A 2 21.26 -2.80 5.54
N SER A 3 21.68 -2.78 4.29
CA SER A 3 21.17 -1.80 3.33
C SER A 3 19.70 -2.14 3.03
N ALA A 4 18.86 -1.14 2.80
CA ALA A 4 17.47 -1.38 2.42
C ALA A 4 17.42 -1.86 0.97
N GLU A 5 17.41 -3.18 0.81
CA GLU A 5 17.47 -3.88 -0.47
C GLU A 5 16.12 -3.95 -1.18
N ALA A 6 15.02 -3.52 -0.56
CA ALA A 6 13.69 -3.64 -1.13
C ALA A 6 12.83 -2.40 -0.88
N ARG A 7 11.67 -2.38 -1.54
CA ARG A 7 10.61 -1.37 -1.32
C ARG A 7 9.33 -2.07 -0.90
N TYR A 8 8.83 -1.70 0.27
CA TYR A 8 7.50 -2.05 0.70
C TYR A 8 6.51 -1.15 -0.05
N LEU A 9 5.53 -1.75 -0.71
CA LEU A 9 4.59 -1.06 -1.58
C LEU A 9 3.22 -0.96 -0.92
N TYR A 10 2.80 0.27 -0.61
CA TYR A 10 1.50 0.54 0.02
C TYR A 10 0.37 0.65 -0.99
N CYS A 11 0.54 1.50 -1.99
CA CYS A 11 -0.46 1.76 -3.03
C CYS A 11 0.19 2.36 -4.29
N ILE A 12 -0.56 2.35 -5.39
CA ILE A 12 -0.27 3.13 -6.60
C ILE A 12 -1.20 4.33 -6.66
N VAL A 13 -0.70 5.47 -7.11
CA VAL A 13 -1.48 6.70 -7.30
C VAL A 13 -1.34 7.23 -8.73
N ASP A 14 -2.37 7.91 -9.20
CA ASP A 14 -2.41 8.63 -10.49
C ASP A 14 -1.72 10.00 -10.32
N SER A 15 -0.40 9.99 -10.31
CA SER A 15 0.46 11.17 -10.15
C SER A 15 1.88 10.87 -10.63
N ALA A 16 2.57 11.92 -11.10
CA ALA A 16 4.01 11.89 -11.41
C ALA A 16 4.87 12.61 -10.34
N GLU A 17 4.25 13.07 -9.25
CA GLU A 17 4.92 13.89 -8.24
C GLU A 17 5.87 13.07 -7.37
N ARG A 18 7.04 13.63 -7.08
CA ARG A 18 7.93 13.15 -6.02
C ARG A 18 7.54 13.80 -4.70
N VAL A 19 7.02 13.01 -3.78
CA VAL A 19 6.52 13.43 -2.48
C VAL A 19 7.20 12.62 -1.39
N ASN A 20 7.51 13.28 -0.29
CA ASN A 20 7.90 12.65 0.97
C ASN A 20 6.78 12.89 1.98
N PHE A 21 6.25 11.81 2.55
CA PHE A 21 5.19 11.82 3.56
C PHE A 21 5.73 11.83 5.00
N GLY A 22 7.04 11.75 5.16
CA GLY A 22 7.73 11.64 6.44
C GLY A 22 7.63 10.23 7.03
N ASN A 23 7.91 10.14 8.33
CA ASN A 23 8.04 8.91 9.10
C ASN A 23 6.69 8.31 9.50
N ILE A 24 5.81 8.06 8.53
CA ILE A 24 4.47 7.50 8.75
C ILE A 24 4.39 5.99 8.46
N GLY A 25 5.47 5.39 7.97
CA GLY A 25 5.52 3.98 7.59
C GLY A 25 5.67 3.03 8.77
N ILE A 26 5.70 1.73 8.46
CA ILE A 26 5.88 0.68 9.46
C ILE A 26 7.20 0.93 10.22
N GLU A 27 7.14 0.80 11.55
CA GLU A 27 8.28 1.07 12.45
C GLU A 27 8.85 2.50 12.33
N GLY A 28 8.04 3.47 11.88
CA GLY A 28 8.47 4.86 11.70
C GLY A 28 9.31 5.08 10.44
N SER A 29 9.27 4.15 9.49
CA SER A 29 9.97 4.28 8.22
C SER A 29 9.49 5.49 7.43
N GLU A 30 10.42 6.14 6.73
CA GLU A 30 10.12 7.26 5.84
C GLU A 30 9.38 6.76 4.60
N VAL A 31 8.20 7.34 4.35
CA VAL A 31 7.36 7.01 3.19
C VAL A 31 7.51 8.09 2.13
N TYR A 32 7.70 7.65 0.88
CA TYR A 32 7.88 8.54 -0.26
C TYR A 32 7.34 7.90 -1.54
N THR A 33 7.33 8.66 -2.63
CA THR A 33 6.84 8.19 -3.93
C THR A 33 7.97 7.93 -4.93
N ILE A 34 7.84 6.87 -5.72
CA ILE A 34 8.69 6.60 -6.89
C ILE A 34 7.84 6.75 -8.16
N PRO A 35 8.09 7.79 -9.00
CA PRO A 35 7.31 8.02 -10.21
C PRO A 35 7.76 7.17 -11.39
N TYR A 36 6.78 6.77 -12.20
CA TYR A 36 6.93 6.20 -13.54
C TYR A 36 5.76 6.68 -14.43
N GLN A 37 6.06 7.52 -15.43
CA GLN A 37 5.05 8.19 -16.27
C GLN A 37 4.02 8.97 -15.43
N ASP A 38 2.73 8.66 -15.56
CA ASP A 38 1.61 9.25 -14.80
C ASP A 38 1.28 8.45 -13.52
N LEU A 39 2.05 7.40 -13.19
CA LEU A 39 1.86 6.61 -11.98
C LEU A 39 2.98 6.83 -10.96
N CYS A 40 2.64 6.76 -9.68
CA CYS A 40 3.57 6.78 -8.56
C CYS A 40 3.33 5.58 -7.64
N ALA A 41 4.40 4.87 -7.29
CA ALA A 41 4.38 3.91 -6.18
C ALA A 41 4.62 4.63 -4.85
N VAL A 42 3.74 4.44 -3.87
CA VAL A 42 3.94 4.92 -2.49
C VAL A 42 4.63 3.83 -1.70
N VAL A 43 5.84 4.11 -1.21
CA VAL A 43 6.75 3.10 -0.67
C VAL A 43 7.48 3.56 0.57
N HIS A 44 8.07 2.60 1.31
CA HIS A 44 9.22 2.88 2.17
C HIS A 44 10.37 1.91 1.89
N ASN A 45 11.54 2.22 2.45
CA ASN A 45 12.72 1.37 2.43
C ASN A 45 12.56 0.22 3.42
N CYS A 46 12.71 -1.03 2.98
CA CYS A 46 12.63 -2.21 3.85
C CYS A 46 13.70 -3.26 3.49
N LEU A 47 13.78 -4.30 4.32
CA LEU A 47 14.51 -5.52 3.98
C LEU A 47 13.71 -6.34 2.95
N SER A 48 14.37 -7.32 2.31
CA SER A 48 13.73 -8.14 1.28
C SER A 48 12.86 -9.28 1.87
N GLU A 49 12.93 -9.46 3.18
CA GLU A 49 12.16 -10.43 3.93
C GLU A 49 10.78 -9.89 4.34
N PRO A 50 9.74 -10.74 4.29
CA PRO A 50 8.43 -10.44 4.86
C PRO A 50 8.50 -9.99 6.32
N TYR A 51 7.59 -9.10 6.72
CA TYR A 51 7.42 -8.72 8.12
C TYR A 51 6.93 -9.93 8.93
N LYS A 52 7.63 -10.25 10.04
CA LYS A 52 7.33 -11.42 10.87
C LYS A 52 7.35 -11.07 12.36
N SER A 53 6.30 -11.50 13.06
CA SER A 53 6.19 -11.43 14.51
C SER A 53 5.29 -12.57 14.98
N GLU A 54 5.60 -13.16 16.14
CA GLU A 54 4.69 -14.10 16.82
C GLU A 54 3.64 -13.36 17.69
N ASP A 55 3.84 -12.07 17.91
CA ASP A 55 2.90 -11.20 18.62
C ASP A 55 1.86 -10.64 17.64
N ASN A 56 0.60 -11.07 17.82
CA ASN A 56 -0.54 -10.63 17.00
C ASN A 56 -0.81 -9.12 17.11
N GLU A 57 -0.53 -8.48 18.26
CA GLU A 57 -0.76 -7.04 18.41
C GLU A 57 0.27 -6.24 17.60
N VAL A 58 1.49 -6.76 17.44
CA VAL A 58 2.50 -6.17 16.54
C VAL A 58 2.05 -6.24 15.09
N VAL A 59 1.57 -7.41 14.64
CA VAL A 59 1.08 -7.58 13.25
C VAL A 59 -0.14 -6.68 12.98
N LYS A 60 -1.07 -6.60 13.94
CA LYS A 60 -2.23 -5.70 13.85
C LYS A 60 -1.82 -4.23 13.75
N LYS A 61 -0.83 -3.80 14.54
CA LYS A 61 -0.28 -2.44 14.47
C LYS A 61 0.32 -2.15 13.10
N TRP A 62 1.07 -3.10 12.52
CA TRP A 62 1.61 -2.94 11.16
C TRP A 62 0.51 -2.81 10.11
N ALA A 63 -0.54 -3.63 10.18
CA ALA A 63 -1.68 -3.53 9.27
C ALA A 63 -2.43 -2.20 9.40
N MET A 64 -2.59 -1.68 10.63
CA MET A 64 -3.18 -0.35 10.85
C MET A 64 -2.31 0.77 10.26
N VAL A 65 -0.99 0.68 10.39
CA VAL A 65 -0.06 1.64 9.79
C VAL A 65 -0.13 1.57 8.26
N HIS A 66 -0.18 0.37 7.69
CA HIS A 66 -0.39 0.16 6.25
C HIS A 66 -1.62 0.88 5.72
N GLN A 67 -2.77 0.68 6.38
CA GLN A 67 -3.99 1.36 6.00
C GLN A 67 -3.87 2.87 6.14
N LYS A 68 -3.29 3.37 7.24
CA LYS A 68 -3.11 4.82 7.45
C LYS A 68 -2.27 5.49 6.36
N VAL A 69 -1.23 4.82 5.86
CA VAL A 69 -0.42 5.34 4.75
C VAL A 69 -1.26 5.43 3.46
N ILE A 70 -2.08 4.41 3.17
CA ILE A 70 -3.00 4.42 2.02
C ILE A 70 -4.02 5.55 2.15
N ASP A 71 -4.63 5.73 3.32
CA ASP A 71 -5.60 6.80 3.58
C ASP A 71 -4.94 8.18 3.38
N THR A 72 -3.72 8.37 3.88
CA THR A 72 -2.96 9.62 3.71
C THR A 72 -2.63 9.89 2.23
N ALA A 73 -2.31 8.85 1.46
CA ALA A 73 -2.09 8.97 0.02
C ALA A 73 -3.41 9.30 -0.71
N TRP A 74 -4.53 8.71 -0.29
CA TRP A 74 -5.85 8.98 -0.85
C TRP A 74 -6.31 10.41 -0.58
N GLU A 75 -6.14 10.91 0.65
CA GLU A 75 -6.43 12.31 1.00
C GLU A 75 -5.63 13.30 0.14
N ARG A 76 -4.40 12.94 -0.23
CA ARG A 76 -3.52 13.79 -1.06
C ARG A 76 -3.86 13.72 -2.55
N PHE A 77 -4.03 12.52 -3.11
CA PHE A 77 -4.10 12.30 -4.55
C PHE A 77 -5.51 12.01 -5.08
N GLY A 78 -6.48 11.80 -4.19
CA GLY A 78 -7.90 11.57 -4.51
C GLY A 78 -8.23 10.16 -5.02
N THR A 79 -7.34 9.49 -5.75
CA THR A 79 -7.53 8.10 -6.19
C THR A 79 -6.26 7.29 -5.91
N VAL A 80 -6.44 6.16 -5.22
CA VAL A 80 -5.37 5.19 -4.90
C VAL A 80 -5.80 3.79 -5.37
N LEU A 81 -4.83 2.96 -5.73
CA LEU A 81 -4.98 1.52 -5.85
C LEU A 81 -4.25 0.87 -4.68
N PRO A 82 -4.97 0.41 -3.63
CA PRO A 82 -4.37 -0.25 -2.48
C PRO A 82 -3.68 -1.55 -2.88
N LEU A 83 -2.47 -1.79 -2.35
CA LEU A 83 -1.84 -3.10 -2.40
C LEU A 83 -2.09 -3.86 -1.10
N GLY A 84 -2.02 -5.19 -1.18
CA GLY A 84 -2.11 -6.05 -0.02
C GLY A 84 -0.99 -5.76 0.98
N PHE A 85 -1.29 -5.91 2.27
CA PHE A 85 -0.28 -5.86 3.33
C PHE A 85 0.89 -6.80 2.99
N ASP A 86 2.11 -6.32 3.24
CA ASP A 86 3.37 -7.07 3.04
C ASP A 86 3.74 -7.31 1.56
N THR A 87 3.25 -6.44 0.66
CA THR A 87 3.71 -6.40 -0.73
C THR A 87 5.10 -5.78 -0.80
N ILE A 88 6.13 -6.59 -1.05
CA ILE A 88 7.54 -6.15 -1.11
C ILE A 88 8.11 -6.40 -2.50
N ILE A 89 8.58 -5.32 -3.15
CA ILE A 89 9.38 -5.42 -4.37
C ILE A 89 10.84 -5.51 -3.95
N LYS A 90 11.37 -6.73 -3.99
CA LYS A 90 12.76 -7.03 -3.67
C LYS A 90 13.69 -6.39 -4.69
N GLY A 91 14.84 -5.91 -4.27
CA GLY A 91 15.91 -5.53 -5.19
C GLY A 91 16.40 -6.74 -5.99
N GLU A 92 16.92 -6.46 -7.18
CA GLU A 92 17.57 -7.44 -8.05
C GLU A 92 19.08 -7.15 -8.03
N GLU A 93 19.91 -8.20 -8.10
CA GLU A 93 21.36 -8.03 -8.05
C GLU A 93 21.84 -7.12 -9.20
N GLY A 94 22.65 -6.11 -8.87
CA GLY A 94 23.12 -5.11 -9.84
C GLY A 94 22.09 -4.05 -10.24
N ILE A 95 20.87 -4.08 -9.69
CA ILE A 95 19.84 -3.06 -9.92
C ILE A 95 19.53 -2.34 -8.60
N ALA A 96 19.58 -1.01 -8.61
CA ALA A 96 19.17 -0.23 -7.46
C ALA A 96 17.69 -0.50 -7.12
N PRO A 97 17.29 -0.65 -5.84
CA PRO A 97 15.92 -1.01 -5.47
C PRO A 97 14.84 -0.08 -6.07
N ASP A 98 15.12 1.22 -6.19
CA ASP A 98 14.20 2.18 -6.84
C ASP A 98 14.04 1.92 -8.33
N GLU A 99 15.11 1.53 -9.02
CA GLU A 99 15.05 1.18 -10.44
C GLU A 99 14.32 -0.14 -10.64
N ASN A 100 14.44 -1.10 -9.69
CA ASN A 100 13.64 -2.31 -9.75
C ASN A 100 12.14 -2.05 -9.50
N MET A 101 11.80 -1.13 -8.60
CA MET A 101 10.41 -0.66 -8.43
C MET A 101 9.89 -0.02 -9.72
N LYS A 102 10.68 0.84 -10.39
CA LYS A 102 10.28 1.43 -11.68
C LYS A 102 10.13 0.38 -12.78
N LYS A 103 10.98 -0.65 -12.82
CA LYS A 103 10.86 -1.77 -13.74
C LYS A 103 9.54 -2.51 -13.52
N TRP A 104 9.19 -2.81 -12.27
CA TRP A 104 7.91 -3.42 -11.91
C TRP A 104 6.71 -2.56 -12.32
N LEU A 105 6.76 -1.24 -12.05
CA LEU A 105 5.73 -0.28 -12.49
C LEU A 105 5.57 -0.28 -14.01
N LYS A 106 6.69 -0.30 -14.74
CA LYS A 106 6.71 -0.35 -16.20
C LYS A 106 6.07 -1.62 -16.74
N ASP A 107 6.42 -2.77 -16.17
CA ASP A 107 5.98 -4.07 -16.66
C ASP A 107 4.46 -4.28 -16.46
N ASP A 108 3.85 -3.69 -15.42
CA ASP A 108 2.40 -3.79 -15.14
C ASP A 108 1.62 -2.48 -15.43
N TYR A 109 2.23 -1.51 -16.09
CA TYR A 109 1.72 -0.14 -16.24
C TYR A 109 0.28 -0.06 -16.74
N GLU A 110 -0.02 -0.71 -17.89
CA GLU A 110 -1.36 -0.65 -18.49
C GLU A 110 -2.43 -1.28 -17.59
N ASN A 111 -2.09 -2.36 -16.88
CA ASN A 111 -3.01 -3.02 -15.94
C ASN A 111 -3.29 -2.13 -14.72
N LEU A 112 -2.25 -1.52 -14.14
CA LEU A 112 -2.39 -0.61 -12.99
C LEU A 112 -3.21 0.63 -13.38
N ARG A 113 -2.92 1.23 -14.53
CA ARG A 113 -3.65 2.37 -15.07
C ARG A 113 -5.13 2.06 -15.30
N GLN A 114 -5.45 0.91 -15.90
CA GLN A 114 -6.84 0.48 -16.10
C GLN A 114 -7.59 0.24 -14.78
N LYS A 115 -6.91 -0.28 -13.75
CA LYS A 115 -7.50 -0.46 -12.42
C LYS A 115 -7.78 0.89 -11.76
N LEU A 116 -6.83 1.82 -11.76
CA LEU A 116 -7.01 3.18 -11.22
C LEU A 116 -8.16 3.91 -11.93
N ALA A 117 -8.26 3.80 -13.26
CA ALA A 117 -9.34 4.42 -14.02
C ALA A 117 -10.74 3.93 -13.58
N LYS A 118 -10.87 2.68 -13.11
CA LYS A 118 -12.13 2.15 -12.58
C LYS A 118 -12.47 2.72 -11.20
N LEU A 119 -11.47 3.11 -10.43
CA LEU A 119 -11.60 3.65 -9.05
C LEU A 119 -11.75 5.17 -9.02
N LYS A 120 -11.39 5.86 -10.10
CA LYS A 120 -11.45 7.32 -10.19
C LYS A 120 -12.83 7.87 -9.83
N ASP A 121 -12.86 8.90 -8.99
CA ASP A 121 -14.06 9.57 -8.50
C ASP A 121 -15.04 8.63 -7.77
N ARG A 122 -14.53 7.55 -7.18
CA ARG A 122 -15.29 6.59 -6.37
C ARG A 122 -14.70 6.47 -4.97
N ALA A 123 -15.52 5.98 -4.04
CA ALA A 123 -15.13 5.61 -2.69
C ALA A 123 -15.65 4.20 -2.36
N GLU A 124 -14.90 3.48 -1.54
CA GLU A 124 -15.28 2.15 -1.05
C GLU A 124 -15.99 2.27 0.30
N PHE A 125 -17.07 1.51 0.48
CA PHE A 125 -17.82 1.44 1.73
C PHE A 125 -18.10 -0.01 2.09
N GLY A 126 -17.71 -0.41 3.31
CA GLY A 126 -18.07 -1.70 3.90
C GLY A 126 -19.26 -1.56 4.83
N VAL A 127 -20.31 -2.35 4.62
CA VAL A 127 -21.50 -2.41 5.50
C VAL A 127 -21.59 -3.80 6.10
N GLN A 128 -21.50 -3.89 7.43
CA GLN A 128 -21.69 -5.14 8.16
C GLN A 128 -22.93 -5.03 9.04
N VAL A 129 -23.85 -5.97 8.87
CA VAL A 129 -25.11 -6.03 9.63
C VAL A 129 -25.02 -7.19 10.62
N PHE A 130 -25.31 -6.90 11.89
CA PHE A 130 -25.37 -7.90 12.96
C PHE A 130 -26.81 -7.98 13.48
N TRP A 131 -27.29 -9.18 13.78
CA TRP A 131 -28.57 -9.39 14.44
C TRP A 131 -28.46 -10.52 15.46
N ASP A 132 -29.32 -10.49 16.49
CA ASP A 132 -29.48 -11.63 17.40
C ASP A 132 -30.45 -12.64 16.77
N PRO A 133 -30.00 -13.87 16.48
CA PRO A 133 -30.86 -14.91 15.92
C PRO A 133 -32.11 -15.18 16.75
N LYS A 134 -32.06 -15.03 18.08
CA LYS A 134 -33.18 -15.32 18.99
C LYS A 134 -34.34 -14.33 18.81
N ILE A 135 -34.01 -13.04 18.65
CA ILE A 135 -34.99 -11.96 18.47
C ILE A 135 -35.70 -12.11 17.11
N ILE A 136 -34.98 -12.56 16.07
CA ILE A 136 -35.55 -12.70 14.73
C ILE A 136 -36.44 -13.95 14.60
N SER A 137 -36.24 -14.98 15.42
CA SER A 137 -37.06 -16.21 15.39
C SER A 137 -38.41 -16.12 16.11
N GLU A 138 -38.65 -15.13 16.96
CA GLU A 138 -39.89 -15.04 17.77
C GLU A 138 -41.13 -14.55 17.01
N GLY A 139 -40.98 -14.20 15.72
CA GLY A 139 -42.08 -13.77 14.84
C GLY A 139 -42.43 -14.74 13.70
N LEU A 140 -41.87 -15.96 13.70
CA LEU A 140 -42.16 -17.04 12.74
C LEU A 140 -42.95 -18.18 13.40
#